data_AF-A0ABD0P3L6-F1
#
_entry.id   AF-A0ABD0P3L6-F1
#
_cell.length_a   1.000
_cell.length_b   1.000
_cell.length_c   1.000
_cell.angle_alpha   90.00
_cell.angle_beta   90.00
_cell.angle_gamma   90.00
#
_symmetry.space_group_name_H-M   'P 1'
#
loop_
_entity.id
_entity.type
_entity.pdbx_description
1 polymer ?
#
loop_
_entity_poly.entity_id
_entity_poly.type
_entity_poly.pdbx_seq_one_letter_code
_entity_poly.pdbx_strand_id
1 'polypeptide(L)'
;LNDAPVRGYEEDVGSKTTLRLFYPESASYNPGIHNDPDTLMVLVPFKLQDLRWLKEILYDEKRVRKGFWKPPPLIWLGQASQIRVLDPYFLRLTASELLQIPLQPRRQQ
;
A
#
# COMPACT_ATOMS: atom_id res chain seq x y z
N LEU A 1 8.84 -1.30 2.51
CA LEU A 1 7.41 -0.97 2.70
C LEU A 1 7.23 0.55 2.70
N ASN A 2 6.01 1.04 2.50
CA ASN A 2 5.71 2.48 2.48
C ASN A 2 6.55 3.23 1.42
N ASP A 3 6.89 4.49 1.69
CA ASP A 3 7.71 5.36 0.84
C ASP A 3 9.22 5.21 1.15
N ALA A 4 9.71 3.97 1.31
CA ALA A 4 11.11 3.73 1.67
C ALA A 4 12.06 4.11 0.51
N PRO A 5 12.92 5.13 0.66
CA PRO A 5 13.92 5.46 -0.34
C PRO A 5 15.01 4.39 -0.37
N VAL A 6 15.49 4.07 -1.57
CA VAL A 6 16.62 3.15 -1.79
C VAL A 6 17.77 3.89 -2.48
N ARG A 7 17.46 4.61 -3.56
CA ARG A 7 18.45 5.45 -4.26
C ARG A 7 19.11 6.45 -3.32
N GLY A 8 20.45 6.42 -3.27
CA GLY A 8 21.27 7.23 -2.38
C GLY A 8 21.54 6.60 -1.01
N TYR A 9 21.01 5.40 -0.74
CA TYR A 9 21.14 4.68 0.53
C TYR A 9 21.52 3.20 0.33
N GLU A 10 21.93 2.81 -0.88
CA GLU A 10 22.11 1.42 -1.29
C GLU A 10 23.12 0.66 -0.42
N GLU A 11 24.13 1.33 0.13
CA GLU A 11 25.13 0.73 1.02
C GLU A 11 24.52 0.25 2.35
N ASP A 12 23.50 0.96 2.85
CA ASP A 12 22.87 0.67 4.13
C ASP A 12 21.67 -0.27 4.01
N VAL A 13 20.87 -0.10 2.95
CA VAL A 13 19.57 -0.78 2.81
C VAL A 13 19.53 -1.82 1.70
N GLY A 14 20.61 -1.96 0.94
CA GLY A 14 20.67 -2.76 -0.28
C GLY A 14 19.99 -2.08 -1.47
N SER A 15 20.21 -2.61 -2.67
CA SER A 15 19.72 -2.01 -3.92
C SER A 15 18.49 -2.69 -4.50
N LYS A 16 18.21 -3.95 -4.11
CA LYS A 16 17.17 -4.78 -4.72
C LYS A 16 15.85 -4.71 -3.96
N THR A 17 14.78 -4.35 -4.65
CA THR A 17 13.40 -4.49 -4.17
C THR A 17 12.62 -5.41 -5.10
N THR A 18 12.16 -6.56 -4.63
CA THR A 18 11.28 -7.45 -5.42
C THR A 18 9.81 -7.23 -5.12
N LEU A 19 9.48 -6.88 -3.88
CA LEU A 19 8.13 -6.55 -3.42
C LEU A 19 8.14 -5.25 -2.63
N ARG A 20 7.16 -4.38 -2.89
CA ARG A 20 6.89 -3.19 -2.07
C ARG A 20 5.45 -3.16 -1.60
N LEU A 21 5.27 -3.39 -0.31
CA LEU A 21 3.98 -3.23 0.37
C LEU A 21 3.70 -1.75 0.60
N PHE A 22 2.49 -1.31 0.26
CA PHE A 22 2.04 0.07 0.40
C PHE A 22 0.52 0.15 0.62
N TYR A 23 0.07 1.30 1.10
CA TYR A 23 -1.33 1.76 1.15
C TYR A 23 -1.41 3.18 0.57
N PRO A 24 -2.59 3.70 0.18
CA PRO A 24 -2.69 4.93 -0.62
C PRO A 24 -1.97 6.14 -0.02
N GLU A 25 -2.06 6.36 1.29
CA GLU A 25 -1.43 7.47 2.01
C GLU A 25 0.12 7.38 2.04
N SER A 26 0.66 6.17 1.81
CA SER A 26 2.10 5.89 1.72
C SER A 26 2.64 5.80 0.28
N ALA A 27 1.78 5.90 -0.73
CA ALA A 27 2.18 5.74 -2.12
C ALA A 27 2.92 6.98 -2.64
N SER A 28 4.07 6.77 -3.26
CA SER A 28 4.74 7.78 -4.09
C SER A 28 4.07 7.88 -5.47
N TYR A 29 4.02 9.08 -6.06
CA TYR A 29 3.47 9.26 -7.42
C TYR A 29 4.16 8.37 -8.48
N ASN A 30 5.49 8.21 -8.38
CA ASN A 30 6.28 7.38 -9.28
C ASN A 30 6.98 6.26 -8.49
N PRO A 31 6.40 5.04 -8.47
CA PRO A 31 7.01 3.93 -7.76
C PRO A 31 8.37 3.51 -8.37
N GLY A 32 8.67 3.82 -9.64
CA GLY A 32 9.93 3.43 -10.28
C GLY A 32 11.18 4.18 -9.78
N ILE A 33 11.03 5.22 -8.96
CA ILE A 33 12.19 5.98 -8.45
C ILE A 33 13.02 5.12 -7.49
N HIS A 34 12.39 4.34 -6.60
CA HIS A 34 13.10 3.60 -5.56
C HIS A 34 12.94 2.08 -5.69
N ASN A 35 12.52 1.60 -6.85
CA ASN A 35 12.20 0.20 -7.11
C ASN A 35 12.81 -0.27 -8.43
N ASP A 36 13.12 -1.57 -8.49
CA ASP A 36 13.50 -2.24 -9.73
C ASP A 36 12.32 -2.29 -10.72
N PRO A 37 12.57 -2.35 -12.04
CA PRO A 37 11.53 -2.38 -13.06
C PRO A 37 10.53 -3.54 -12.92
N ASP A 38 10.91 -4.65 -12.30
CA ASP A 38 10.09 -5.86 -12.09
C ASP A 38 9.44 -5.94 -10.69
N THR A 39 9.62 -4.92 -9.85
CA THR A 39 9.08 -4.88 -8.48
C THR A 39 7.56 -5.06 -8.47
N LEU A 40 7.06 -5.98 -7.66
CA LEU A 40 5.63 -6.11 -7.39
C LEU A 40 5.18 -5.05 -6.38
N MET A 41 4.18 -4.24 -6.76
CA MET A 41 3.55 -3.27 -5.89
C MET A 41 2.36 -3.93 -5.21
N VAL A 42 2.47 -4.19 -3.91
CA VAL A 42 1.44 -4.92 -3.14
C VAL A 42 0.63 -3.95 -2.30
N LEU A 43 -0.64 -3.72 -2.69
CA LEU A 43 -1.58 -2.92 -1.91
C LEU A 43 -1.99 -3.70 -0.65
N VAL A 44 -1.87 -3.06 0.51
CA VAL A 44 -2.41 -3.52 1.78
C VAL A 44 -3.69 -2.74 2.08
N PRO A 45 -4.89 -3.33 1.91
CA PRO A 45 -6.15 -2.62 2.09
C PRO A 45 -6.58 -2.60 3.56
N PHE A 46 -6.52 -1.44 4.19
CA PHE A 46 -6.98 -1.23 5.58
C PHE A 46 -8.44 -0.80 5.65
N LYS A 47 -8.94 -0.15 4.60
CA LYS A 47 -10.32 0.33 4.49
C LYS A 47 -10.83 0.23 3.06
N LEU A 48 -12.15 0.24 2.89
CA LEU A 48 -12.81 0.17 1.57
C LEU A 48 -12.32 1.27 0.61
N GLN A 49 -12.00 2.45 1.16
CA GLN A 49 -11.47 3.57 0.39
C GLN A 49 -10.14 3.23 -0.30
N ASP A 50 -9.35 2.29 0.21
CA ASP A 50 -8.07 1.94 -0.39
C ASP A 50 -8.24 1.16 -1.70
N LEU A 51 -9.18 0.21 -1.72
CA LEU A 51 -9.56 -0.51 -2.93
C LEU A 51 -10.25 0.42 -3.94
N ARG A 52 -11.07 1.35 -3.45
CA ARG A 52 -11.70 2.37 -4.29
C ARG A 52 -10.65 3.27 -4.95
N TRP A 53 -9.66 3.74 -4.20
CA TRP A 53 -8.55 4.53 -4.75
C TRP A 53 -7.79 3.76 -5.83
N LEU A 54 -7.49 2.47 -5.60
CA LEU A 54 -6.83 1.65 -6.62
C LEU A 54 -7.68 1.54 -7.89
N LYS A 55 -9.00 1.32 -7.76
CA LYS A 55 -9.93 1.30 -8.89
C LYS A 55 -9.92 2.63 -9.64
N GLU A 56 -10.03 3.75 -8.93
CA GLU A 56 -10.04 5.09 -9.51
C GLU A 56 -8.75 5.39 -10.29
N ILE A 57 -7.61 4.92 -9.80
CA ILE A 57 -6.32 5.03 -10.50
C ILE A 57 -6.27 4.16 -11.76
N LEU A 58 -6.64 2.89 -11.64
CA LEU A 58 -6.49 1.91 -12.73
C LEU A 58 -7.44 2.14 -13.91
N TYR A 59 -8.66 2.58 -13.63
CA TYR A 59 -9.69 2.81 -14.64
C TYR A 59 -9.83 4.28 -15.03
N ASP A 60 -8.90 5.13 -14.58
CA ASP A 60 -8.91 6.58 -14.79
C ASP A 60 -10.24 7.25 -14.39
N GLU A 61 -10.87 6.77 -13.31
CA GLU A 61 -12.11 7.36 -12.81
C GLU A 61 -11.83 8.67 -12.03
N LYS A 62 -12.91 9.36 -11.65
CA LYS A 62 -12.84 10.55 -10.81
C LYS A 62 -12.28 10.19 -9.43
N ARG A 63 -11.09 10.71 -9.12
CA ARG A 63 -10.39 10.46 -7.86
C ARG A 63 -10.97 11.27 -6.70
N VAL A 64 -11.16 10.64 -5.56
CA VAL A 64 -11.67 11.27 -4.33
C VAL A 64 -10.65 11.19 -3.21
N ARG A 65 -10.34 12.33 -2.58
CA ARG A 65 -9.39 12.42 -1.44
C ARG A 65 -10.06 12.35 -0.06
N LYS A 66 -11.40 12.34 0.01
CA LYS A 66 -12.13 12.29 1.27
C LYS A 66 -11.93 10.93 1.95
N GLY A 67 -11.59 10.93 3.24
CA GLY A 67 -11.41 9.71 4.04
C GLY A 67 -9.98 9.20 4.11
N PHE A 68 -9.01 9.94 3.57
CA PHE A 68 -7.59 9.70 3.75
C PHE A 68 -7.02 10.74 4.74
N TRP A 69 -6.23 10.30 5.71
CA TRP A 69 -5.61 11.20 6.71
C TRP A 69 -4.46 12.03 6.12
N LYS A 70 -3.82 11.51 5.07
CA LYS A 70 -2.89 12.22 4.20
C LYS A 70 -3.37 12.04 2.76
N PRO A 71 -3.39 13.10 1.91
CA PRO A 71 -3.86 12.97 0.54
C PRO A 71 -3.03 11.94 -0.25
N PRO A 72 -3.64 10.89 -0.81
CA PRO A 72 -2.93 9.97 -1.70
C PRO A 72 -2.67 10.64 -3.05
N PRO A 73 -1.75 10.09 -3.86
CA PRO A 73 -1.50 10.61 -5.20
C PRO A 73 -2.77 10.49 -6.05
N LEU A 74 -3.04 11.56 -6.82
CA LEU A 74 -4.12 11.55 -7.82
C LEU A 74 -3.65 10.86 -9.10
N ILE A 75 -2.37 10.99 -9.43
CA ILE A 75 -1.76 10.33 -10.58
C ILE A 75 -0.72 9.38 -10.02
N TRP A 76 -0.75 8.14 -10.49
CA TRP A 76 0.20 7.11 -10.08
C TRP A 76 0.74 6.40 -11.31
N LEU A 77 2.07 6.38 -11.45
CA LEU A 77 2.76 5.80 -12.62
C LEU A 77 3.06 4.31 -12.46
N GLY A 78 2.43 3.62 -11.52
CA GLY A 78 2.57 2.18 -11.35
C GLY A 78 1.96 1.40 -12.51
N GLN A 79 2.60 0.30 -12.91
CA GLN A 79 2.10 -0.57 -13.98
C GLN A 79 1.05 -1.53 -13.43
N ALA A 80 -0.12 -1.58 -14.06
CA ALA A 80 -1.24 -2.43 -13.63
C ALA A 80 -0.87 -3.92 -13.51
N SER A 81 -0.04 -4.43 -14.42
CA SER A 81 0.43 -5.82 -14.46
C SER A 81 1.26 -6.22 -13.23
N GLN A 82 1.87 -5.26 -12.54
CA GLN A 82 2.75 -5.47 -11.39
C GLN A 82 2.06 -5.27 -10.04
N ILE A 83 0.77 -4.95 -10.05
CA ILE A 83 0.02 -4.72 -8.83
C ILE A 83 -0.52 -6.04 -8.29
N ARG A 84 -0.44 -6.21 -6.97
CA ARG A 84 -1.16 -7.26 -6.22
C ARG A 84 -1.95 -6.61 -5.10
N VAL A 85 -3.05 -7.23 -4.71
CA VAL A 85 -3.82 -6.84 -3.53
C VAL A 85 -3.60 -7.93 -2.49
N LEU A 86 -3.11 -7.55 -1.31
CA LEU A 86 -3.02 -8.48 -0.19
C LEU A 86 -4.44 -8.84 0.27
N ASP A 87 -4.73 -10.14 0.33
CA ASP A 87 -6.02 -10.62 0.82
C ASP A 87 -6.21 -10.20 2.30
N PRO A 88 -7.28 -9.45 2.64
CA PRO A 88 -7.59 -9.05 4.01
C PRO A 88 -7.69 -10.21 5.00
N TYR A 89 -7.94 -11.44 4.53
CA TYR A 89 -7.87 -12.65 5.35
C TYR A 89 -6.55 -12.72 6.14
N PHE A 90 -5.41 -12.40 5.50
CA PHE A 90 -4.10 -12.44 6.17
C PHE A 90 -3.91 -11.31 7.17
N LEU A 91 -4.56 -10.14 6.98
CA LEU A 91 -4.56 -9.08 7.99
C LEU A 91 -5.31 -9.53 9.24
N ARG A 92 -6.47 -10.17 9.07
CA ARG A 92 -7.23 -10.75 10.18
C ARG A 92 -6.43 -11.84 10.90
N LEU A 93 -5.85 -12.78 10.15
CA LEU A 93 -5.04 -13.87 10.71
C LEU A 93 -3.83 -13.32 11.50
N THR A 94 -3.15 -12.32 10.94
CA THR A 94 -2.04 -11.65 11.62
C THR A 94 -2.50 -10.98 12.92
N ALA A 95 -3.64 -10.30 12.88
CA ALA A 95 -4.19 -9.65 14.06
C ALA A 95 -4.59 -10.64 15.15
N SER A 96 -5.29 -11.74 14.82
CA SER A 96 -5.79 -12.69 15.82
C SER A 96 -4.73 -13.67 16.31
N GLU A 97 -3.97 -14.30 15.41
CA GLU A 97 -3.11 -15.44 15.75
C GLU A 97 -1.69 -15.02 16.10
N LEU A 98 -1.15 -13.97 15.44
CA LEU A 98 0.24 -13.54 15.64
C LEU A 98 0.35 -12.41 16.67
N LEU A 99 -0.50 -11.38 16.54
CA LEU A 99 -0.45 -10.19 17.39
C LEU A 99 -1.41 -10.25 18.58
N GLN A 100 -2.34 -11.22 18.59
CA GLN A 100 -3.33 -11.41 19.65
C GLN A 100 -4.15 -10.14 19.95
N ILE A 101 -4.44 -9.35 18.90
CA ILE A 101 -5.26 -8.15 19.01
C ILE A 101 -6.72 -8.58 19.24
N PRO A 102 -7.39 -8.06 20.28
CA PRO A 102 -8.80 -8.33 20.50
C PRO A 102 -9.63 -7.80 19.32
N LEU A 103 -10.22 -8.72 18.55
CA LEU A 103 -11.04 -8.36 17.38
C LEU A 103 -12.45 -7.87 17.75
N GLN A 104 -12.86 -8.05 19.01
CA GLN A 104 -14.08 -7.46 19.52
C GLN A 104 -13.77 -6.08 20.14
N PRO A 105 -14.58 -5.05 19.85
CA PRO A 105 -14.50 -3.81 20.60
C PRO A 105 -14.67 -4.14 22.08
N ARG A 106 -13.78 -3.62 22.94
CA ARG A 106 -14.13 -3.49 24.37
C ARG A 106 -15.43 -2.70 24.41
N ARG A 107 -16.54 -3.33 24.80
CA ARG A 107 -17.73 -2.58 25.21
C ARG A 107 -17.24 -1.62 26.28
N GLN A 108 -17.25 -0.32 25.96
CA GLN A 108 -17.07 0.69 26.98
C GLN A 108 -18.23 0.48 27.96
N GLN A 109 -17.89 0.02 29.17
CA GLN A 109 -18.80 0.02 30.32
C GLN A 109 -18.91 1.44 30.84
#